data_AF-A0A2V8MQG1-F1
#
_entry.id   AF-A0A2V8MQG1-F1
#
_cell.length_a   1.000
_cell.length_b   1.000
_cell.length_c   1.000
_cell.angle_alpha   90.00
_cell.angle_beta   90.00
_cell.angle_gamma   90.00
#
_symmetry.space_group_name_H-M   'P 1'
#
loop_
_entity.id
_entity.type
_entity.pdbx_description
1 polymer ?
#
loop_
_entity_poly.entity_id
_entity_poly.type
_entity_poly.pdbx_seq_one_letter_code
_entity_poly.pdbx_strand_id
1 'polypeptide(L)'
;MVAALNSLVEVDESGVAWISGANTKVKEMHRQHPHLSMAQIHAALAYYYEHQADIDNQIEKDWHEVNELAARQPDSPLRQRLRELKRERSSVL
;
A
#
# COMPACT_ATOMS: atom_id res chain seq x y z
N MET A 1 -14.45 -17.93 -5.32
CA MET A 1 -13.87 -16.89 -6.19
C MET A 1 -13.40 -15.78 -5.26
N VAL A 2 -12.10 -15.50 -5.28
CA VAL A 2 -11.27 -15.05 -4.14
C VAL A 2 -11.31 -13.54 -3.91
N ALA A 3 -11.52 -13.11 -2.66
CA ALA A 3 -11.06 -11.81 -2.16
C ALA A 3 -10.85 -11.90 -0.65
N ALA A 4 -9.69 -12.42 -0.24
CA ALA A 4 -9.26 -12.41 1.14
C ALA A 4 -8.81 -11.00 1.53
N LEU A 5 -9.70 -10.22 2.12
CA LEU A 5 -9.34 -9.09 3.00
C LEU A 5 -8.94 -9.67 4.36
N ASN A 6 -7.85 -10.45 4.37
CA ASN A 6 -7.26 -10.93 5.61
C ASN A 6 -6.27 -9.87 6.09
N SER A 7 -6.68 -9.18 7.17
CA SER A 7 -5.82 -8.57 8.19
C SER A 7 -4.52 -7.95 7.66
N LEU A 8 -4.53 -6.63 7.40
CA LEU A 8 -3.37 -5.90 6.92
C LEU A 8 -2.20 -5.85 7.92
N VAL A 9 -2.43 -6.24 9.18
CA VAL A 9 -1.36 -6.42 10.18
C VAL A 9 -1.57 -7.68 11.02
N GLU A 10 -0.67 -8.67 10.92
CA GLU A 10 -0.70 -9.90 11.73
C GLU A 10 0.40 -9.86 12.81
N VAL A 11 0.08 -10.18 14.05
CA VAL A 11 1.07 -10.23 15.15
C VAL A 11 1.49 -11.69 15.35
N ASP A 12 2.80 -11.98 15.27
CA ASP A 12 3.31 -13.33 15.51
C ASP A 12 3.33 -13.71 17.02
N GLU A 13 3.59 -14.98 17.33
CA GLU A 13 3.69 -15.50 18.71
C GLU A 13 4.78 -14.82 19.56
N SER A 14 5.65 -14.00 18.94
CA SER A 14 6.67 -13.19 19.61
C SER A 14 6.24 -11.74 19.84
N GLY A 15 5.01 -11.36 19.50
CA GLY A 15 4.48 -10.01 19.66
C GLY A 15 4.92 -9.02 18.57
N VAL A 16 5.45 -9.50 17.43
CA VAL A 16 5.90 -8.64 16.34
C VAL A 16 4.82 -8.53 15.26
N ALA A 17 4.44 -7.30 14.95
CA ALA A 17 3.46 -6.99 13.91
C ALA A 17 4.06 -7.07 12.49
N TRP A 18 3.36 -7.75 11.59
CA TRP A 18 3.68 -8.01 10.19
C TRP A 18 2.70 -7.26 9.29
N ILE A 19 3.17 -6.44 8.35
CA ILE A 19 2.30 -5.84 7.32
C ILE A 19 2.39 -6.69 6.05
N SER A 20 1.31 -7.41 5.74
CA SER A 20 1.24 -8.39 4.63
C SER A 20 1.47 -7.77 3.24
N GLY A 21 1.26 -6.46 3.07
CA GLY A 21 1.50 -5.73 1.83
C GLY A 21 2.94 -5.20 1.61
N ALA A 22 3.76 -5.09 2.66
CA ALA A 22 5.04 -4.33 2.59
C ALA A 22 6.31 -5.17 2.82
N ASN A 23 6.21 -6.44 3.24
CA ASN A 23 7.34 -7.35 3.51
C ASN A 23 8.51 -6.68 4.27
N THR A 24 8.19 -5.78 5.22
CA THR A 24 9.16 -4.94 5.90
C THR A 24 8.94 -5.06 7.41
N LYS A 25 9.93 -5.65 8.12
CA LYS A 25 9.93 -5.72 9.59
C LYS A 25 9.92 -4.31 10.19
N VAL A 26 9.35 -4.10 11.38
CA VAL A 26 9.43 -2.81 12.11
C VAL A 26 10.88 -2.29 12.23
N LYS A 27 11.84 -3.20 12.42
CA LYS A 27 13.29 -2.89 12.41
C LYS A 27 13.79 -2.37 11.06
N GLU A 28 13.20 -2.82 9.96
CA GLU A 28 13.54 -2.41 8.60
C GLU A 28 12.93 -1.05 8.24
N MET A 29 11.76 -0.69 8.81
CA MET A 29 11.20 0.66 8.68
C MET A 29 12.11 1.74 9.27
N HIS A 30 12.73 1.48 10.42
CA HIS A 30 13.71 2.42 11.00
C HIS A 30 14.95 2.57 10.13
N ARG A 31 15.39 1.47 9.53
CA ARG A 31 16.54 1.48 8.61
C ARG A 31 16.26 2.33 7.38
N GLN A 32 15.02 2.32 6.88
CA GLN A 32 14.58 3.11 5.73
C GLN A 32 14.18 4.55 6.10
N HIS A 33 13.75 4.79 7.35
CA HIS A 33 13.39 6.11 7.87
C HIS A 33 14.15 6.42 9.18
N PRO A 34 15.46 6.76 9.09
CA PRO A 34 16.31 6.96 10.27
C PRO A 34 15.86 8.08 11.20
N HIS A 35 15.05 9.01 10.68
CA HIS A 35 14.49 10.15 11.41
C HIS A 35 13.26 9.79 12.26
N LEU A 36 12.68 8.60 12.07
CA LEU A 36 11.58 8.11 12.89
C LEU A 36 12.13 7.28 14.04
N SER A 37 11.88 7.73 15.27
CA SER A 37 12.23 6.96 16.47
C SER A 37 11.36 5.71 16.60
N MET A 38 11.89 4.68 17.28
CA MET A 38 11.10 3.50 17.65
C MET A 38 9.79 3.85 18.35
N ALA A 39 9.84 4.81 19.28
CA ALA A 39 8.66 5.27 20.01
C ALA A 39 7.58 5.84 19.07
N GLN A 40 7.97 6.62 18.06
CA GLN A 40 7.03 7.16 17.07
C GLN A 40 6.43 6.07 16.18
N ILE A 41 7.21 5.07 15.78
CA ILE A 41 6.70 3.94 14.99
C ILE A 41 5.68 3.15 15.81
N HIS A 42 5.99 2.87 17.09
CA HIS A 42 5.04 2.20 17.98
C HIS A 42 3.78 3.03 18.24
N ALA A 43 3.90 4.34 18.43
CA ALA A 43 2.76 5.24 18.61
C ALA A 43 1.85 5.26 17.38
N ALA A 44 2.44 5.28 16.17
CA ALA A 44 1.68 5.25 14.92
C ALA A 44 0.91 3.92 14.76
N LEU A 45 1.54 2.79 15.08
CA LEU A 45 0.88 1.49 15.04
C LEU A 45 -0.22 1.37 16.09
N ALA A 46 0.00 1.87 17.31
CA ALA A 46 -1.02 1.88 18.36
C ALA A 46 -2.24 2.69 17.92
N TYR A 47 -2.02 3.90 17.39
CA TYR A 47 -3.09 4.73 16.85
C TYR A 47 -3.85 4.04 15.71
N TYR A 48 -3.14 3.35 14.82
CA TYR A 48 -3.78 2.59 13.75
C TYR A 48 -4.73 1.52 14.31
N TYR A 49 -4.29 0.73 15.28
CA TYR A 49 -5.14 -0.32 15.85
C TYR A 49 -6.34 0.22 16.61
N GLU A 50 -6.20 1.36 17.28
CA GLU A 50 -7.32 2.04 17.95
C GLU A 50 -8.37 2.55 16.95
N HIS A 51 -7.95 2.90 15.72
CA HIS A 51 -8.79 3.50 14.68
C HIS A 51 -8.89 2.66 13.41
N GLN A 52 -8.64 1.35 13.51
CA GLN A 52 -8.40 0.51 12.34
C GLN A 52 -9.58 0.53 11.36
N ALA A 53 -10.80 0.38 11.86
CA ALA A 53 -11.99 0.35 11.02
C ALA A 53 -12.18 1.66 10.24
N ASP A 54 -11.93 2.82 10.86
CA ASP A 54 -12.08 4.11 10.22
C ASP A 54 -11.02 4.32 9.14
N ILE A 55 -9.78 3.93 9.43
CA ILE A 55 -8.66 4.04 8.51
C ILE A 55 -8.83 3.08 7.33
N ASP A 56 -9.19 1.82 7.57
CA ASP A 56 -9.44 0.83 6.51
C ASP A 56 -10.58 1.28 5.59
N ASN A 57 -11.67 1.81 6.16
CA ASN A 57 -12.78 2.38 5.39
C ASN A 57 -12.34 3.61 4.56
N GLN A 58 -11.46 4.46 5.09
CA GLN A 58 -10.96 5.62 4.36
C GLN A 58 -10.06 5.18 3.19
N ILE A 59 -9.16 4.22 3.43
CA ILE A 59 -8.29 3.66 2.40
C ILE A 59 -9.11 3.06 1.25
N GLU A 60 -10.17 2.30 1.57
CA GLU A 60 -11.04 1.70 0.56
C GLU A 60 -11.75 2.79 -0.27
N LYS A 61 -12.32 3.81 0.38
CA LYS A 61 -12.96 4.93 -0.31
C LYS A 61 -12.01 5.68 -1.24
N ASP A 62 -10.83 6.02 -0.75
CA ASP A 62 -9.80 6.73 -1.53
C ASP A 62 -9.38 5.89 -2.74
N TRP A 63 -9.24 4.57 -2.56
CA TRP A 63 -8.89 3.67 -3.64
C TRP A 63 -9.98 3.60 -4.72
N HIS A 64 -11.24 3.54 -4.31
CA HIS A 64 -12.37 3.60 -5.24
C HIS A 64 -12.41 4.94 -5.99
N GLU A 65 -12.26 6.06 -5.28
CA GLU A 65 -12.27 7.40 -5.88
C GLU A 65 -11.17 7.56 -6.93
N VAL A 66 -9.93 7.18 -6.59
CA VAL A 66 -8.79 7.25 -7.51
C VAL A 66 -9.03 6.39 -8.75
N ASN A 67 -9.58 5.19 -8.59
CA ASN A 67 -9.90 4.32 -9.73
C ASN A 67 -11.01 4.87 -10.62
N GLU A 68 -12.05 5.45 -10.03
CA GLU A 68 -13.10 6.11 -10.80
C GLU A 68 -12.57 7.31 -11.58
N LEU A 69 -11.75 8.15 -10.94
CA LEU A 69 -11.10 9.29 -11.61
C LEU A 69 -10.19 8.81 -12.74
N ALA A 70 -9.42 7.74 -12.52
CA ALA A 70 -8.56 7.16 -13.54
C ALA A 70 -9.36 6.60 -14.73
N ALA A 71 -10.52 5.98 -14.49
CA ALA A 71 -11.40 5.44 -15.51
C ALA A 71 -12.12 6.53 -16.32
N ARG A 72 -12.45 7.66 -15.68
CA ARG A 72 -13.10 8.81 -16.32
C ARG A 72 -12.14 9.67 -17.13
N GLN A 73 -10.83 9.55 -16.91
CA GLN A 73 -9.85 10.33 -17.67
C GLN A 73 -9.76 9.82 -19.12
N PRO A 74 -9.99 10.69 -20.13
CA PRO A 74 -9.77 10.33 -21.51
C PRO A 74 -8.30 10.00 -21.71
N ASP A 75 -8.08 9.05 -22.60
CA ASP A 75 -6.75 8.49 -22.85
C ASP A 75 -5.86 9.54 -23.50
N SER A 76 -4.89 10.08 -22.76
CA SER A 76 -4.06 11.15 -23.29
C SER A 76 -3.13 10.61 -24.39
N PRO A 77 -2.81 11.42 -25.42
CA PRO A 77 -1.90 11.00 -26.49
C PRO A 77 -0.54 10.52 -25.98
N LEU A 78 -0.06 11.10 -24.87
CA LEU A 78 1.19 10.68 -24.21
C LEU A 78 1.06 9.29 -23.57
N ARG A 79 -0.07 8.98 -22.92
CA ARG A 79 -0.32 7.65 -22.33
C ARG A 79 -0.43 6.57 -23.39
N GLN A 80 -1.02 6.87 -24.54
CA GLN A 80 -1.04 5.97 -25.70
C GLN A 80 0.37 5.64 -26.16
N ARG A 81 1.20 6.67 -26.41
CA ARG A 81 2.58 6.49 -26.86
C ARG A 81 3.46 5.74 -25.86
N LEU A 82 3.27 5.97 -24.55
CA LEU A 82 3.98 5.22 -23.51
C LEU A 82 3.59 3.73 -23.45
N ARG A 83 2.32 3.39 -23.71
CA ARG A 83 1.89 1.99 -23.77
C ARG A 83 2.41 1.27 -25.00
N GLU A 84 2.49 1.93 -26.14
CA GLU A 84 3.11 1.40 -27.35
C GLU A 84 4.59 1.09 -27.11
N LEU A 85 5.35 2.05 -26.57
CA LEU A 85 6.75 1.83 -26.20
C LEU A 85 6.93 0.69 -25.20
N LYS A 86 6.00 0.53 -24.24
CA LYS A 86 6.04 -0.60 -23.30
C LYS A 86 5.82 -1.94 -24.01
N ARG A 87 4.88 -2.02 -24.97
CA ARG A 87 4.63 -3.24 -25.76
C ARG A 87 5.82 -3.61 -26.65
N GLU A 88 6.38 -2.64 -27.35
CA GLU A 88 7.57 -2.83 -28.19
C GLU A 88 8.76 -3.34 -27.37
N ARG A 89 8.97 -2.77 -26.17
CA ARG A 89 10.06 -3.18 -25.29
C ARG A 89 9.84 -4.57 -24.67
N SER A 90 8.59 -4.99 -24.50
CA SER A 90 8.23 -6.33 -24.00
C SER A 90 8.23 -7.41 -25.08
N SER A 91 8.17 -7.08 -26.37
CA SER A 91 8.26 -8.07 -27.47
C SER A 91 9.70 -8.32 -27.93
N VAL A 92 10.65 -7.51 -27.47
CA VAL A 92 12.08 -7.61 -27.82
C VAL A 92 12.87 -8.40 -26.75
N LEU A 93 12.22 -8.79 -25.65
CA LEU A 93 12.72 -9.70 -24.61
C LEU A 93 12.02 -11.05 -24.71
#